data_AF-A0A6N2CIY0-F1
#
_entry.id   AF-A0A6N2CIY0-F1
#
_cell.length_a   1.000
_cell.length_b   1.000
_cell.length_c   1.000
_cell.angle_alpha   90.00
_cell.angle_beta   90.00
_cell.angle_gamma   90.00
#
_symmetry.space_group_name_H-M   'P 1'
#
loop_
_entity.id
_entity.type
_entity.pdbx_description
1 polymer ?
#
loop_
_entity_poly.entity_id
_entity_poly.type
_entity_poly.pdbx_seq_one_letter_code
_entity_poly.pdbx_strand_id
1 'polypeptide(L)'
;MTLPTGRLNRRRKSSGFTILEVILAIAIIVLATSVVLVNFVGFTDLGNKESPEETLHSAIRAARFQAASTRQPTTLRFDEETGSLVIESGDSFPLNQDFGKDGRGQIRFFLVAPAVGLSSFDDPADSRLETDALTFAPDRSSSPFVVEIDTGRGTTQRLVFDPFSSLVRSSP
;
A
#
# COMPACT_ATOMS: atom_id res chain seq x y z
N MET A 1 5.21 -38.79 -76.44
CA MET A 1 6.13 -38.13 -75.48
C MET A 1 5.29 -37.35 -74.48
N THR A 2 5.20 -37.81 -73.23
CA THR A 2 4.35 -37.23 -72.17
C THR A 2 5.23 -36.52 -71.14
N LEU A 3 4.96 -35.22 -70.91
CA LEU A 3 5.64 -34.40 -69.90
C LEU A 3 5.09 -34.70 -68.49
N PRO A 4 5.94 -34.87 -67.46
CA PRO A 4 5.50 -34.92 -66.08
C PRO A 4 5.56 -33.52 -65.44
N THR A 5 4.40 -33.02 -64.98
CA THR A 5 4.32 -31.78 -64.18
C THR A 5 4.41 -32.13 -62.69
N GLY A 6 5.56 -31.88 -62.08
CA GLY A 6 5.77 -32.08 -60.64
C GLY A 6 5.07 -30.99 -59.81
N ARG A 7 4.16 -31.38 -58.92
CA ARG A 7 3.57 -30.50 -57.89
C ARG A 7 4.60 -30.19 -56.81
N LEU A 8 4.95 -28.92 -56.65
CA LEU A 8 5.86 -28.45 -55.60
C LEU A 8 5.13 -28.37 -54.25
N ASN A 9 5.45 -29.32 -53.38
CA ASN A 9 4.97 -29.38 -52.01
C ASN A 9 5.71 -28.33 -51.15
N ARG A 10 5.08 -27.20 -50.86
CA ARG A 10 5.67 -26.12 -50.05
C ARG A 10 5.62 -26.51 -48.57
N ARG A 11 6.71 -27.07 -48.04
CA ARG A 11 6.93 -27.26 -46.59
C ARG A 11 6.84 -25.89 -45.89
N ARG A 12 5.88 -25.70 -45.00
CA ARG A 12 5.90 -24.61 -44.02
C ARG A 12 7.09 -24.85 -43.08
N LYS A 13 8.07 -23.95 -43.07
CA LYS A 13 9.09 -23.91 -42.02
C LYS A 13 8.41 -23.40 -40.75
N SER A 14 8.26 -24.27 -39.74
CA SER A 14 8.04 -23.82 -38.37
C SER A 14 9.37 -23.28 -37.83
N SER A 15 9.45 -21.97 -37.60
CA SER A 15 10.57 -21.37 -36.88
C SER A 15 10.31 -21.53 -35.39
N GLY A 16 11.20 -22.23 -34.68
CA GLY A 16 11.24 -22.21 -33.22
C GLY A 16 12.08 -21.02 -32.73
N PHE A 17 11.97 -20.71 -31.45
CA PHE A 17 12.84 -19.73 -30.79
C PHE A 17 14.29 -20.21 -30.82
N THR A 18 15.20 -19.31 -31.15
CA THR A 18 16.64 -19.62 -31.13
C THR A 18 17.17 -19.57 -29.70
N ILE A 19 18.26 -20.28 -29.40
CA ILE A 19 18.91 -20.23 -28.08
C ILE A 19 19.29 -18.79 -27.70
N LEU A 20 19.78 -18.02 -28.67
CA LEU A 20 20.13 -16.62 -28.48
C LEU A 20 18.91 -15.78 -28.04
N GLU A 21 17.74 -16.05 -28.62
CA GLU A 21 16.50 -15.34 -28.33
C GLU A 21 15.97 -15.64 -26.92
N VAL A 22 16.09 -16.89 -26.47
CA VAL A 22 15.73 -17.27 -25.08
C VAL A 22 16.66 -16.61 -24.08
N ILE A 23 17.97 -16.58 -24.35
CA ILE A 23 18.96 -15.91 -23.48
C ILE A 23 18.68 -14.41 -23.43
N LEU A 24 18.36 -13.79 -24.58
CA LEU A 24 18.02 -12.37 -24.66
C LEU A 24 16.74 -12.05 -23.88
N ALA A 25 15.71 -12.90 -24.00
CA ALA A 25 14.46 -12.73 -23.27
C ALA A 25 14.67 -12.79 -21.75
N ILE A 26 15.46 -13.76 -21.27
CA ILE A 26 15.79 -13.86 -19.84
C ILE A 26 16.57 -12.64 -19.36
N ALA A 27 17.55 -12.16 -20.15
CA ALA A 27 18.31 -10.96 -19.80
C ALA A 27 17.40 -9.72 -19.68
N ILE A 28 16.43 -9.57 -20.59
CA ILE A 28 15.45 -8.48 -20.55
C ILE A 28 14.53 -8.62 -19.34
N ILE A 29 14.06 -9.82 -19.00
CA ILE A 29 13.21 -10.05 -17.82
C ILE A 29 13.99 -9.71 -16.53
N VAL A 30 15.25 -10.11 -16.42
CA VAL A 30 16.11 -9.78 -15.25
C VAL A 30 16.33 -8.27 -15.14
N LEU A 31 16.59 -7.59 -16.27
CA LEU A 31 16.72 -6.12 -16.30
C LEU A 31 15.40 -5.43 -15.92
N ALA A 32 14.28 -5.86 -16.50
CA ALA A 32 12.97 -5.29 -16.22
C ALA A 32 12.58 -5.48 -14.75
N THR A 33 12.80 -6.68 -14.20
CA THR A 33 12.56 -6.96 -12.78
C THR A 33 13.49 -6.16 -11.87
N SER A 34 14.76 -5.97 -12.23
CA SER A 34 15.69 -5.13 -11.44
C SER A 34 15.24 -3.68 -11.32
N VAL A 35 14.70 -3.07 -12.38
CA VAL A 35 14.19 -1.69 -12.34
C VAL A 35 12.96 -1.57 -11.44
N VAL A 36 12.12 -2.60 -11.40
CA VAL A 36 10.95 -2.65 -10.51
C VAL A 36 11.36 -2.76 -9.04
N LEU A 37 12.39 -3.55 -8.69
CA LEU A 37 12.90 -3.67 -7.32
C LEU A 37 13.69 -2.43 -6.86
N VAL A 38 14.48 -1.79 -7.73
CA VAL A 38 15.33 -0.65 -7.34
C VAL A 38 14.50 0.60 -7.01
N ASN A 39 13.32 0.78 -7.62
CA ASN A 39 12.38 1.83 -7.19
C ASN A 39 11.81 1.58 -5.77
N PHE A 40 11.73 0.33 -5.33
CA PHE A 40 11.30 -0.02 -3.96
C PHE A 40 12.43 0.16 -2.94
N VAL A 41 13.69 -0.09 -3.31
CA VAL A 41 14.83 -0.04 -2.38
C VAL A 41 15.48 1.36 -2.34
N GLY A 42 15.36 2.15 -3.41
CA GLY A 42 16.00 3.46 -3.55
C GLY A 42 15.39 4.61 -2.73
N PHE A 43 14.23 4.42 -2.09
CA PHE A 43 13.65 5.42 -1.18
C PHE A 43 14.20 5.32 0.25
N THR A 44 15.12 4.38 0.52
CA THR A 44 15.62 4.08 1.86
C THR A 44 16.78 4.98 2.32
N ASP A 45 17.33 5.85 1.45
CA ASP A 45 18.65 6.47 1.71
C ASP A 45 18.77 7.97 1.40
N LEU A 46 17.71 8.75 1.68
CA LEU A 46 17.79 10.22 1.70
C LEU A 46 17.28 10.77 3.02
N GLY A 47 18.11 10.66 4.07
CA GLY A 47 18.50 11.75 4.98
C GLY A 47 17.45 12.58 5.73
N ASN A 48 16.16 12.36 5.51
CA ASN A 48 15.05 12.99 6.17
C ASN A 48 14.17 11.83 6.61
N LYS A 49 14.42 11.30 7.81
CA LYS A 49 13.54 10.30 8.44
C LYS A 49 12.18 10.97 8.61
N GLU A 50 11.32 10.90 7.60
CA GLU A 50 9.91 11.18 7.81
C GLU A 50 9.48 10.28 8.96
N SER A 51 8.93 10.90 9.99
CA SER A 51 8.44 10.16 11.13
C SER A 51 7.31 9.24 10.64
N PRO A 52 7.16 8.02 11.21
CA PRO A 52 6.03 7.15 10.90
C PRO A 52 4.67 7.86 11.02
N GLU A 53 4.60 8.84 11.93
CA GLU A 53 3.46 9.75 12.10
C GLU A 53 3.23 10.63 10.86
N GLU A 54 4.26 11.33 10.35
CA GLU A 54 4.14 12.15 9.13
C GLU A 54 3.75 11.30 7.91
N THR A 55 4.34 10.11 7.77
CA THR A 55 3.98 9.17 6.70
C THR A 55 2.52 8.73 6.82
N LEU A 56 2.06 8.40 8.03
CA LEU A 56 0.65 8.09 8.31
C LEU A 56 -0.27 9.25 7.95
N HIS A 57 0.06 10.48 8.34
CA HIS A 57 -0.72 11.67 8.00
C HIS A 57 -0.80 11.89 6.49
N SER A 58 0.31 11.69 5.78
CA SER A 58 0.36 11.78 4.32
C SER A 58 -0.51 10.71 3.66
N ALA A 59 -0.45 9.47 4.13
CA ALA A 59 -1.27 8.37 3.63
C ALA A 59 -2.77 8.62 3.86
N ILE A 60 -3.16 9.06 5.06
CA ILE A 60 -4.55 9.42 5.38
C ILE A 60 -5.05 10.55 4.47
N ARG A 61 -4.23 11.59 4.28
CA ARG A 61 -4.59 12.73 3.41
C ARG A 61 -4.77 12.29 1.96
N ALA A 62 -3.86 11.44 1.47
CA ALA A 62 -3.94 10.89 0.12
C ALA A 62 -5.19 10.01 -0.06
N ALA A 63 -5.49 9.14 0.90
CA ALA A 63 -6.68 8.28 0.85
C ALA A 63 -7.99 9.11 0.84
N ARG A 64 -8.08 10.14 1.68
CA ARG A 64 -9.24 11.08 1.65
C ARG A 64 -9.34 11.84 0.32
N PHE A 65 -8.20 12.29 -0.22
CA PHE A 65 -8.17 12.96 -1.52
C PHE A 65 -8.65 12.03 -2.63
N GLN A 66 -8.19 10.78 -2.63
CA GLN A 66 -8.53 9.76 -3.61
C GLN A 66 -10.01 9.37 -3.55
N ALA A 67 -10.57 9.21 -2.35
CA ALA A 67 -12.01 8.95 -2.20
C ALA A 67 -12.86 10.06 -2.84
N ALA A 68 -12.44 11.32 -2.65
CA ALA A 68 -13.14 12.47 -3.19
C ALA A 68 -12.93 12.63 -4.71
N SER A 69 -11.73 12.38 -5.23
CA SER A 69 -11.41 12.51 -6.65
C SER A 69 -12.12 11.47 -7.49
N THR A 70 -12.19 10.22 -7.00
CA THR A 70 -12.83 9.08 -7.67
C THR A 70 -14.33 9.01 -7.42
N ARG A 71 -14.84 9.74 -6.42
CA ARG A 71 -16.23 9.67 -5.91
C ARG A 71 -16.62 8.27 -5.44
N GLN A 72 -15.65 7.48 -5.00
CA GLN A 72 -15.84 6.12 -4.50
C GLN A 72 -15.19 5.99 -3.11
N PRO A 73 -15.72 5.12 -2.24
CA PRO A 73 -15.03 4.79 -1.00
C PRO A 73 -13.62 4.29 -1.30
N THR A 74 -12.64 4.68 -0.49
CA THR A 74 -11.23 4.25 -0.63
C THR A 74 -10.74 3.69 0.67
N THR A 75 -10.05 2.55 0.61
CA THR A 75 -9.48 1.89 1.79
C THR A 75 -7.98 2.16 1.93
N LEU A 76 -7.53 2.32 3.17
CA LEU A 76 -6.13 2.40 3.59
C LEU A 76 -5.83 1.23 4.53
N ARG A 77 -4.75 0.50 4.27
CA ARG A 77 -4.32 -0.65 5.07
C ARG A 77 -2.83 -0.59 5.37
N PHE A 78 -2.39 -1.29 6.40
CA PHE A 78 -0.97 -1.56 6.64
C PHE A 78 -0.61 -2.91 6.03
N ASP A 79 0.47 -2.95 5.26
CA ASP A 79 1.05 -4.17 4.71
C ASP A 79 2.31 -4.52 5.50
N GLU A 80 2.21 -5.58 6.30
CA GLU A 80 3.29 -6.06 7.17
C GLU A 80 4.49 -6.62 6.39
N GLU A 81 4.28 -7.15 5.19
CA GLU A 81 5.37 -7.72 4.39
C GLU A 81 6.28 -6.61 3.87
N THR A 82 5.67 -5.53 3.36
CA THR A 82 6.36 -4.41 2.76
C THR A 82 6.66 -3.27 3.73
N GLY A 83 6.09 -3.29 4.94
CA GLY A 83 6.26 -2.23 5.92
C GLY A 83 5.67 -0.89 5.45
N SER A 84 4.58 -0.94 4.69
CA SER A 84 4.03 0.23 4.00
C SER A 84 2.54 0.41 4.29
N LEU A 85 2.08 1.67 4.27
CA LEU A 85 0.66 1.98 4.24
C LEU A 85 0.19 2.01 2.78
N VAL A 86 -0.81 1.23 2.42
CA VAL A 86 -1.24 1.01 1.04
C VAL A 86 -2.69 1.44 0.87
N ILE A 87 -2.93 2.26 -0.15
CA ILE A 87 -4.27 2.65 -0.60
C ILE A 87 -4.73 1.66 -1.67
N GLU A 88 -6.02 1.33 -1.69
CA GLU A 88 -6.61 0.41 -2.69
C GLU A 88 -6.34 0.78 -4.16
N SER A 89 -6.08 2.05 -4.45
CA SER A 89 -5.65 2.54 -5.77
C SER A 89 -4.28 2.03 -6.21
N GLY A 90 -3.47 1.50 -5.29
CA GLY A 90 -2.09 1.06 -5.51
C GLY A 90 -1.04 2.07 -5.05
N ASP A 91 -1.45 3.22 -4.52
CA ASP A 91 -0.51 4.17 -3.90
C ASP A 91 0.05 3.58 -2.60
N SER A 92 1.37 3.63 -2.43
CA SER A 92 2.08 3.04 -1.29
C SER A 92 2.95 4.08 -0.60
N PHE A 93 2.91 4.08 0.73
CA PHE A 93 3.63 4.98 1.61
C PHE A 93 4.56 4.15 2.50
N PRO A 94 5.82 3.94 2.10
CA PRO A 94 6.76 3.13 2.85
C PRO A 94 7.13 3.81 4.17
N LEU A 95 7.13 3.05 5.26
CA LEU A 95 7.60 3.52 6.56
C LEU A 95 9.12 3.34 6.66
N ASN A 96 9.67 3.71 7.81
CA ASN A 96 11.08 3.51 8.09
C ASN A 96 11.44 2.01 8.29
N GLN A 97 12.74 1.72 8.42
CA GLN A 97 13.29 0.36 8.55
C GLN A 97 12.82 -0.41 9.79
N ASP A 98 12.14 0.24 10.74
CA ASP A 98 11.58 -0.47 11.89
C ASP A 98 10.34 -1.29 11.48
N PHE A 99 9.71 -1.02 10.32
CA PHE A 99 8.53 -1.71 9.79
C PHE A 99 8.88 -2.62 8.60
N GLY A 100 8.06 -3.65 8.38
CA GLY A 100 8.23 -4.62 7.28
C GLY A 100 8.78 -5.97 7.75
N LYS A 101 9.07 -6.87 6.81
CA LYS A 101 9.45 -8.27 7.06
C LYS A 101 10.58 -8.48 8.09
N ASP A 102 11.59 -7.61 8.07
CA ASP A 102 12.75 -7.69 8.97
C ASP A 102 12.62 -6.72 10.16
N GLY A 103 11.58 -5.87 10.14
CA GLY A 103 11.23 -4.93 11.19
C GLY A 103 10.40 -5.58 12.30
N ARG A 104 10.21 -4.85 13.40
CA ARG A 104 9.32 -5.24 14.52
C ARG A 104 8.17 -4.26 14.72
N GLY A 105 8.14 -3.20 13.93
CA GLY A 105 7.14 -2.16 14.00
C GLY A 105 5.82 -2.63 13.40
N GLN A 106 4.73 -2.19 14.02
CA GLN A 106 3.38 -2.54 13.63
C GLN A 106 2.49 -1.28 13.67
N ILE A 107 1.58 -1.18 12.71
CA ILE A 107 0.50 -0.19 12.72
C ILE A 107 -0.82 -0.93 12.91
N ARG A 108 -1.61 -0.50 13.90
CA ARG A 108 -2.94 -1.04 14.16
C ARG A 108 -4.00 0.05 14.10
N PHE A 109 -5.16 -0.28 13.54
CA PHE A 109 -6.28 0.64 13.41
C PHE A 109 -7.42 0.22 14.33
N PHE A 110 -8.04 1.19 15.01
CA PHE A 110 -9.18 0.96 15.89
C PHE A 110 -10.31 1.93 15.56
N LEU A 111 -11.53 1.46 15.39
CA LEU A 111 -12.70 2.32 15.18
C LEU A 111 -13.21 2.85 16.51
N VAL A 112 -13.59 4.13 16.59
CA VAL A 112 -14.21 4.68 17.79
C VAL A 112 -15.72 4.42 17.72
N ALA A 113 -16.24 3.67 18.70
CA ALA A 113 -17.67 3.38 18.77
C ALA A 113 -18.48 4.65 19.03
N PRO A 114 -19.66 4.81 18.40
CA PRO A 114 -20.60 5.85 18.80
C PRO A 114 -21.12 5.56 20.22
N ALA A 115 -21.46 6.62 20.97
CA ALA A 115 -22.14 6.45 22.25
C ALA A 115 -23.49 5.74 22.05
N VAL A 116 -23.79 4.80 22.93
CA VAL A 116 -25.08 4.07 22.92
C VAL A 116 -26.07 4.82 23.80
N GLY A 117 -27.17 5.32 23.23
CA GLY A 117 -28.23 5.99 23.99
C GLY A 117 -27.78 7.30 24.65
N LEU A 118 -27.95 7.41 25.97
CA LEU A 118 -27.56 8.58 26.78
C LEU A 118 -26.23 8.39 27.53
N SER A 119 -25.48 7.33 27.20
CA SER A 119 -24.19 7.04 27.83
C SER A 119 -23.19 8.15 27.55
N SER A 120 -22.28 8.41 28.50
CA SER A 120 -21.10 9.22 28.23
C SER A 120 -20.29 8.61 27.09
N PHE A 121 -19.65 9.46 26.29
CA PHE A 121 -18.67 9.01 25.33
C PHE A 121 -17.46 8.48 26.09
N ASP A 122 -17.09 7.22 25.83
CA ASP A 122 -15.80 6.70 26.28
C ASP A 122 -14.67 7.52 25.64
N ASP A 123 -13.52 7.59 26.31
CA ASP A 123 -12.34 8.26 25.74
C ASP A 123 -11.99 7.56 24.41
N PRO A 124 -11.96 8.28 23.27
CA PRO A 124 -11.58 7.71 21.99
C PRO A 124 -10.25 6.95 22.06
N ALA A 125 -9.30 7.43 22.88
CA ALA A 125 -8.00 6.80 23.06
C ALA A 125 -8.09 5.36 23.57
N ASP A 126 -9.15 5.03 24.32
CA ASP A 126 -9.39 3.71 24.90
C ASP A 126 -10.07 2.73 23.95
N SER A 127 -10.35 3.12 22.70
CA SER A 127 -11.02 2.23 21.75
C SER A 127 -10.24 0.93 21.49
N ARG A 128 -10.97 -0.20 21.48
CA ARG A 128 -10.47 -1.57 21.26
C ARG A 128 -11.07 -2.26 20.03
N LEU A 129 -11.88 -1.56 19.24
CA LEU A 129 -12.50 -2.13 18.05
C LEU A 129 -11.51 -2.13 16.88
N GLU A 130 -10.63 -3.13 16.85
CA GLU A 130 -9.60 -3.27 15.82
C GLU A 130 -10.19 -3.52 14.42
N THR A 131 -9.55 -2.99 13.39
CA THR A 131 -9.90 -3.17 11.97
C THR A 131 -8.65 -3.29 11.12
N ASP A 132 -8.71 -4.11 10.06
CA ASP A 132 -7.58 -4.31 9.15
C ASP A 132 -7.37 -3.13 8.20
N ALA A 133 -8.42 -2.33 8.00
CA ALA A 133 -8.40 -1.20 7.08
C ALA A 133 -9.28 -0.03 7.57
N LEU A 134 -8.88 1.17 7.19
CA LEU A 134 -9.65 2.40 7.33
C LEU A 134 -10.36 2.72 6.01
N THR A 135 -11.63 3.10 6.09
CA THR A 135 -12.42 3.47 4.91
C THR A 135 -12.74 4.96 4.92
N PHE A 136 -12.44 5.62 3.80
CA PHE A 136 -12.73 7.03 3.57
C PHE A 136 -13.85 7.17 2.54
N ALA A 137 -14.85 7.98 2.85
CA ALA A 137 -15.99 8.23 1.99
C ALA A 137 -15.72 9.34 0.96
N PRO A 138 -16.50 9.40 -0.14
CA PRO A 138 -16.35 10.41 -1.20
C PRO A 138 -16.44 11.88 -0.74
N ASP A 139 -17.12 12.13 0.38
CA ASP A 139 -17.23 13.45 1.01
C ASP A 139 -16.02 13.80 1.91
N ARG A 140 -14.96 12.98 1.82
CA ARG A 140 -13.75 13.03 2.65
C ARG A 140 -13.97 12.68 4.11
N SER A 141 -15.13 12.16 4.51
CA SER A 141 -15.36 11.69 5.88
C SER A 141 -14.84 10.27 6.09
N SER A 142 -14.76 9.84 7.35
CA SER A 142 -14.48 8.47 7.78
C SER A 142 -15.29 8.18 9.05
N SER A 143 -15.36 6.92 9.48
CA SER A 143 -15.64 6.66 10.89
C SER A 143 -14.52 7.30 11.74
N PRO A 144 -14.78 7.80 12.96
CA PRO A 144 -13.70 8.20 13.84
C PRO A 144 -12.84 6.98 14.20
N PHE A 145 -11.52 7.16 14.28
CA PHE A 145 -10.59 6.06 14.47
C PHE A 145 -9.35 6.47 15.27
N VAL A 146 -8.68 5.47 15.83
CA VAL A 146 -7.38 5.58 16.48
C VAL A 146 -6.37 4.77 15.68
N VAL A 147 -5.19 5.32 15.51
CA VAL A 147 -4.05 4.59 14.95
C VAL A 147 -3.02 4.40 16.03
N GLU A 148 -2.59 3.16 16.20
CA GLU A 148 -1.50 2.81 17.09
C GLU A 148 -0.24 2.54 16.28
N ILE A 149 0.83 3.23 16.61
CA ILE A 149 2.15 3.07 16.01
C ILE A 149 3.07 2.48 17.07
N ASP A 150 3.45 1.22 16.86
CA ASP A 150 4.51 0.56 17.61
C ASP A 150 5.72 0.45 16.70
N THR A 151 6.87 1.00 17.08
CA THR A 151 8.13 0.85 16.31
C THR A 151 8.92 -0.39 16.74
N GLY A 152 8.38 -1.19 17.66
CA GLY A 152 9.08 -2.29 18.32
C GLY A 152 10.25 -1.82 19.20
N ARG A 153 10.37 -0.51 19.43
CA ARG A 153 11.42 0.15 20.22
C ARG A 153 10.83 1.35 20.97
N GLY A 154 10.60 1.19 22.26
CA GLY A 154 10.14 2.28 23.13
C GLY A 154 8.64 2.25 23.37
N THR A 155 8.03 3.43 23.49
CA THR A 155 6.61 3.58 23.81
C THR A 155 5.76 3.61 22.56
N THR A 156 4.76 2.75 22.53
CA THR A 156 3.68 2.77 21.56
C THR A 156 2.95 4.11 21.59
N GLN A 157 2.73 4.69 20.41
CA GLN A 157 2.00 5.95 20.26
C GLN A 157 0.59 5.67 19.77
N ARG A 158 -0.41 6.34 20.37
CA ARG A 158 -1.81 6.29 19.92
C ARG A 158 -2.25 7.67 19.47
N LEU A 159 -2.71 7.76 18.23
CA LEU A 159 -3.15 8.99 17.58
C LEU A 159 -4.65 8.91 17.32
N VAL A 160 -5.40 9.86 17.86
CA VAL A 160 -6.86 9.92 17.72
C VAL A 160 -7.23 10.83 16.55
N PHE A 161 -7.96 10.29 15.59
CA PHE A 161 -8.45 11.00 14.41
C PHE A 161 -9.96 11.15 14.43
N ASP A 162 -10.42 12.37 14.14
CA ASP A 162 -11.84 12.63 13.97
C ASP A 162 -12.34 12.29 12.55
N PRO A 163 -13.66 12.20 12.35
CA PRO A 163 -14.26 11.79 11.08
C PRO A 163 -13.92 12.68 9.89
N PHE A 164 -13.67 13.98 10.11
CA PHE A 164 -13.66 15.01 9.07
C PHE A 164 -12.30 15.67 8.90
N SER A 165 -11.45 15.62 9.93
CA SER A 165 -10.13 16.22 9.93
C SER A 165 -9.02 15.17 9.88
N SER A 166 -7.83 15.64 9.49
CA SER A 166 -6.59 14.88 9.58
C SER A 166 -5.74 15.34 10.78
N LEU A 167 -6.34 16.09 11.70
CA LEU A 167 -5.67 16.63 12.88
C LEU A 167 -5.76 15.61 14.02
N VAL A 168 -4.64 15.40 14.70
CA VAL A 168 -4.59 14.64 15.96
C VAL A 168 -5.24 15.49 17.04
N ARG A 169 -6.17 14.90 17.79
CA ARG A 169 -6.60 15.51 19.06
C ARG A 169 -5.52 15.25 20.10
N SER A 170 -4.68 16.24 20.40
CA SER A 170 -3.81 16.18 21.59
C SER A 170 -4.67 16.44 22.82
N SER A 171 -4.74 15.49 23.76
CA SER A 171 -5.28 15.79 25.09
C SER A 171 -4.35 16.79 25.81
N PRO A 172 -4.89 17.78 26.52
CA PRO A 172 -4.13 18.72 27.35
C PRO A 172 -3.49 18.06 28.57
#